data_AF-A0A6I6CBK7-F1
#
_entry.id   AF-A0A6I6CBK7-F1
#
_cell.length_a   1.000
_cell.length_b   1.000
_cell.length_c   1.000
_cell.angle_alpha   90.00
_cell.angle_beta   90.00
_cell.angle_gamma   90.00
#
_symmetry.space_group_name_H-M   'P 1'
#
loop_
_entity.id
_entity.type
_entity.pdbx_description
1 polymer ?
#
loop_
_entity_poly.entity_id
_entity_poly.type
_entity_poly.pdbx_seq_one_letter_code
_entity_poly.pdbx_strand_id
1 'polypeptide(L)'
;MHTMIKNSRLILISIGSCLSFFINFLVLFFWKPIAINLNRYTVQGYVFTITYVVILLIWVIAFTCIILIWRRLSLGYIGSILALVFSIQVIIVSFFLLTWIFWLPNTISAIVLIVGSSLIIKDNRENL
;
A
#
# COMPACT_ATOMS: atom_id res chain seq x y z
N MET A 1 -4.93 22.80 -17.57
CA MET A 1 -4.72 21.35 -17.84
C MET A 1 -3.66 20.72 -16.95
N HIS A 2 -2.46 21.32 -16.80
CA HIS A 2 -1.40 20.82 -15.92
C HIS A 2 -1.79 20.62 -14.44
N THR A 3 -2.66 21.49 -13.90
CA THR A 3 -3.18 21.38 -12.53
C THR A 3 -4.16 20.21 -12.34
N MET A 4 -5.01 19.92 -13.33
CA MET A 4 -5.92 18.76 -13.28
C MET A 4 -5.15 17.44 -13.32
N ILE A 5 -4.07 17.36 -14.11
CA ILE A 5 -3.23 16.16 -14.23
C ILE A 5 -2.45 15.90 -12.92
N LYS A 6 -2.04 16.94 -12.19
CA LYS A 6 -1.41 16.79 -10.86
C LYS A 6 -2.40 16.26 -9.83
N ASN A 7 -3.65 16.72 -9.88
CA ASN A 7 -4.70 16.31 -8.95
C ASN A 7 -5.14 14.86 -9.18
N SER A 8 -5.24 14.39 -10.43
CA SER A 8 -5.66 13.01 -10.72
C SER A 8 -4.68 11.96 -10.17
N ARG A 9 -3.38 12.26 -10.11
CA ARG A 9 -2.36 11.35 -9.54
C ARG A 9 -2.43 11.25 -8.03
N LEU A 10 -2.59 12.39 -7.36
CA LEU A 10 -2.78 12.41 -5.91
C LEU A 10 -4.07 11.66 -5.52
N ILE A 11 -5.12 11.78 -6.34
CA ILE A 11 -6.37 11.01 -6.17
C ILE A 11 -6.10 9.51 -6.31
N LEU A 12 -5.38 9.07 -7.35
CA LEU A 12 -5.00 7.66 -7.54
C LEU A 12 -4.22 7.10 -6.35
N ILE A 13 -3.21 7.83 -5.86
CA ILE A 13 -2.42 7.41 -4.69
C ILE A 13 -3.29 7.38 -3.43
N SER A 14 -4.19 8.34 -3.26
CA SER A 14 -5.12 8.38 -2.12
C SER A 14 -6.08 7.19 -2.14
N ILE A 15 -6.63 6.85 -3.31
CA ILE A 15 -7.48 5.66 -3.51
C ILE A 15 -6.70 4.39 -3.18
N GLY A 16 -5.50 4.23 -3.74
CA GLY A 16 -4.65 3.07 -3.49
C GLY A 16 -4.30 2.92 -2.00
N SER A 17 -3.94 4.03 -1.35
CA SER A 17 -3.59 4.06 0.08
C SER A 17 -4.79 3.73 0.98
N CYS A 18 -5.96 4.32 0.71
CA CYS A 18 -7.20 4.02 1.43
C CYS A 18 -7.61 2.54 1.27
N LEU A 19 -7.51 2.00 0.04
CA LEU A 19 -7.80 0.58 -0.20
C LEU A 19 -6.85 -0.30 0.61
N SER A 20 -5.54 -0.02 0.58
CA SER A 20 -4.54 -0.77 1.34
C SER A 20 -4.83 -0.72 2.83
N PHE A 21 -5.12 0.46 3.37
CA PHE A 21 -5.43 0.67 4.77
C PHE A 21 -6.66 -0.15 5.18
N PHE A 22 -7.74 -0.07 4.40
CA PHE A 22 -8.97 -0.80 4.68
C PHE A 22 -8.76 -2.32 4.65
N ILE A 23 -8.01 -2.84 3.68
CA ILE A 23 -7.72 -4.28 3.59
C ILE A 23 -6.88 -4.74 4.78
N ASN A 24 -5.80 -4.02 5.12
CA ASN A 24 -4.99 -4.35 6.29
C ASN A 24 -5.81 -4.28 7.59
N PHE A 25 -6.72 -3.31 7.70
CA PHE A 25 -7.65 -3.24 8.82
C PHE A 25 -8.55 -4.48 8.87
N LEU A 26 -9.16 -4.89 7.76
CA LEU A 26 -9.95 -6.12 7.70
C LEU A 26 -9.15 -7.37 8.06
N VAL A 27 -7.89 -7.47 7.63
CA VAL A 27 -6.99 -8.59 7.96
C VAL A 27 -6.84 -8.73 9.48
N LEU A 28 -6.69 -7.62 10.22
CA LEU A 28 -6.55 -7.68 11.68
C LEU A 28 -7.72 -8.38 12.39
N PHE A 29 -8.95 -8.17 11.91
CA PHE A 29 -10.15 -8.76 12.52
C PHE A 29 -10.48 -10.15 11.95
N PHE A 30 -10.36 -10.31 10.63
CA PHE A 30 -10.92 -11.45 9.92
C PHE A 30 -9.91 -12.54 9.57
N TRP A 31 -8.60 -12.29 9.68
CA TRP A 31 -7.60 -13.32 9.35
C TRP A 31 -7.72 -14.55 10.25
N LYS A 32 -7.87 -14.38 11.57
CA LYS A 32 -7.99 -15.50 12.52
C LYS A 32 -9.19 -16.40 12.22
N PRO A 33 -10.44 -15.91 12.15
CA PRO A 33 -11.59 -16.77 11.87
C PRO A 33 -11.48 -17.44 10.48
N ILE A 34 -10.94 -16.76 9.48
CA ILE A 34 -10.74 -17.33 8.14
C ILE A 34 -9.66 -18.43 8.15
N ALA A 35 -8.54 -18.22 8.84
CA ALA A 35 -7.47 -19.21 8.94
C ALA A 35 -7.91 -20.47 9.70
N ILE A 36 -8.78 -20.33 10.70
CA ILE A 36 -9.40 -21.46 11.42
C ILE A 36 -10.30 -22.25 10.48
N ASN A 37 -11.20 -21.59 9.75
CA ASN A 37 -12.10 -22.27 8.80
C ASN A 37 -11.37 -22.96 7.63
N LEU A 38 -10.17 -22.48 7.30
CA LEU A 38 -9.31 -23.09 6.28
C LEU A 38 -8.38 -24.19 6.83
N ASN A 39 -8.45 -24.52 8.13
CA ASN A 39 -7.55 -25.45 8.81
C ASN A 39 -6.05 -25.10 8.64
N ARG A 40 -5.74 -23.80 8.53
CA ARG A 40 -4.36 -23.27 8.38
C ARG A 40 -3.89 -22.47 9.59
N TYR A 41 -4.69 -22.44 10.65
CA TYR A 41 -4.38 -21.66 11.83
C TYR A 41 -3.21 -22.26 12.63
N THR A 42 -2.18 -21.46 12.84
CA THR A 42 -1.13 -21.71 13.83
C THR A 42 -0.93 -20.45 14.66
N VAL A 43 -0.62 -20.61 15.96
CA VAL A 43 -0.40 -19.47 16.86
C VAL A 43 0.78 -18.61 16.38
N GLN A 44 1.87 -19.26 15.97
CA GLN A 44 3.06 -18.59 15.43
C GLN A 44 2.74 -17.83 14.14
N GLY A 45 2.02 -18.44 13.20
CA GLY A 45 1.59 -17.79 11.96
C GLY A 45 0.67 -16.60 12.20
N TYR A 46 -0.22 -16.69 13.19
CA TYR A 46 -1.08 -15.57 13.58
C TYR A 46 -0.27 -14.37 14.09
N VAL A 47 0.63 -14.58 15.04
CA VAL A 47 1.46 -13.50 15.60
C VAL A 47 2.27 -12.84 14.49
N PHE A 48 2.92 -13.65 13.65
CA PHE A 48 3.74 -13.14 12.55
C PHE A 48 2.93 -12.30 11.55
N THR A 49 1.75 -12.79 11.14
CA THR A 49 0.88 -12.06 10.21
C THR A 49 0.37 -10.75 10.81
N ILE A 50 -0.04 -10.74 12.08
CA ILE A 50 -0.53 -9.51 12.73
C ILE A 50 0.59 -8.48 12.86
N THR A 51 1.78 -8.88 13.29
CA THR A 51 2.95 -7.98 13.35
C THR A 51 3.26 -7.40 11.98
N TYR A 52 3.25 -8.22 10.93
CA TYR A 52 3.44 -7.77 9.55
C TYR A 52 2.39 -6.73 9.12
N VAL A 53 1.11 -7.00 9.38
CA VAL A 53 0.00 -6.10 9.01
C VAL A 53 0.08 -4.76 9.75
N VAL A 54 0.49 -4.76 11.02
CA VAL A 54 0.71 -3.52 11.79
C VAL A 54 1.85 -2.71 11.20
N ILE A 55 2.96 -3.35 10.84
CA ILE A 55 4.10 -2.68 10.17
C ILE A 55 3.64 -2.09 8.83
N LEU A 56 2.85 -2.82 8.04
CA LEU A 56 2.30 -2.32 6.78
C LEU A 56 1.43 -1.08 7.00
N LEU A 57 0.55 -1.07 8.02
CA LEU A 57 -0.30 0.09 8.33
C LEU A 57 0.52 1.33 8.67
N ILE A 58 1.59 1.18 9.47
CA ILE A 58 2.50 2.29 9.81
C ILE A 58 3.16 2.83 8.53
N TRP A 59 3.60 1.94 7.64
CA TRP A 59 4.19 2.31 6.36
C TRP A 59 3.23 3.06 5.45
N VAL A 60 1.97 2.59 5.32
CA VAL A 60 0.92 3.26 4.56
C VAL A 60 0.74 4.69 5.05
N ILE A 61 0.56 4.87 6.35
CA ILE A 61 0.40 6.21 6.94
C ILE A 61 1.63 7.08 6.65
N ALA A 62 2.84 6.56 6.85
CA ALA A 62 4.07 7.31 6.67
C ALA A 62 4.24 7.84 5.24
N PHE A 63 4.13 6.99 4.21
CA PHE A 63 4.32 7.47 2.83
C PHE A 63 3.15 8.35 2.37
N THR A 64 1.91 8.05 2.76
CA THR A 64 0.75 8.88 2.41
C THR A 64 0.91 10.29 3.01
N CYS A 65 1.36 10.39 4.26
CA CYS A 65 1.71 11.67 4.88
C CYS A 65 2.82 12.40 4.13
N ILE A 66 3.90 11.72 3.74
CA ILE A 66 5.01 12.35 2.99
C ILE A 66 4.55 12.89 1.64
N ILE A 67 3.70 12.14 0.92
CA ILE A 67 3.16 12.54 -0.39
C ILE A 67 2.18 13.71 -0.26
N LEU A 68 1.35 13.75 0.79
CA LEU A 68 0.30 14.77 0.95
C LEU A 68 0.77 16.06 1.64
N ILE A 69 1.70 15.98 2.61
CA ILE A 69 2.00 17.12 3.51
C ILE A 69 2.96 18.13 2.85
N TRP A 70 3.81 17.74 1.90
CA TRP A 70 4.81 18.66 1.35
C TRP A 70 4.59 19.01 -0.12
N ARG A 71 4.24 20.29 -0.36
CA ARG A 71 4.15 20.94 -1.67
C ARG A 71 5.47 20.98 -2.48
N ARG A 72 6.56 20.39 -1.97
CA ARG A 72 7.87 20.36 -2.65
C ARG A 72 7.98 19.09 -3.51
N LEU A 73 8.29 19.28 -4.79
CA LEU A 73 8.50 18.20 -5.78
C LEU A 73 9.48 17.12 -5.27
N SER A 74 10.53 17.50 -4.54
CA SER A 74 11.54 16.57 -4.02
C SER A 74 10.99 15.55 -3.02
N LEU A 75 10.04 15.92 -2.16
CA LEU A 75 9.48 15.00 -1.16
C LEU A 75 8.37 14.14 -1.71
N GLY A 76 7.56 14.67 -2.64
CA GLY A 76 6.61 13.86 -3.40
C GLY A 76 7.31 12.75 -4.20
N TYR A 77 8.51 13.04 -4.72
CA TYR A 77 9.35 12.05 -5.38
C TYR A 77 9.86 10.97 -4.43
N ILE A 78 10.43 11.36 -3.27
CA ILE A 78 10.88 10.40 -2.24
C ILE A 78 9.71 9.54 -1.75
N GLY A 79 8.56 10.16 -1.45
CA GLY A 79 7.34 9.45 -1.06
C GLY A 79 6.86 8.46 -2.13
N SER A 80 6.97 8.82 -3.41
CA SER A 80 6.61 7.95 -4.53
C SER A 80 7.55 6.76 -4.68
N ILE A 81 8.86 6.93 -4.43
CA ILE A 81 9.81 5.81 -4.40
C ILE A 81 9.47 4.87 -3.24
N LEU A 82 9.23 5.42 -2.05
CA LEU A 82 8.84 4.62 -0.87
C LEU A 82 7.54 3.85 -1.11
N ALA A 83 6.54 4.49 -1.72
CA ALA A 83 5.28 3.84 -2.09
C ALA A 83 5.48 2.69 -3.11
N LEU A 84 6.43 2.84 -4.03
CA LEU A 84 6.75 1.82 -5.03
C LEU A 84 7.46 0.61 -4.40
N VAL A 85 8.46 0.85 -3.53
CA VAL A 85 9.12 -0.22 -2.75
C VAL A 85 8.11 -0.96 -1.88
N PHE A 86 7.24 -0.22 -1.18
CA PHE A 86 6.16 -0.77 -0.38
C PHE A 86 5.22 -1.64 -1.21
N SER A 87 4.81 -1.17 -2.39
CA SER A 87 3.87 -1.91 -3.25
C SER A 87 4.47 -3.23 -3.74
N ILE A 88 5.76 -3.26 -4.08
CA ILE A 88 6.46 -4.50 -4.45
C ILE A 88 6.52 -5.45 -3.25
N GLN A 89 6.86 -4.94 -2.06
CA GLN A 89 6.87 -5.74 -0.84
C GLN A 89 5.49 -6.33 -0.54
N VAL A 90 4.42 -5.55 -0.69
CA VAL A 90 3.04 -6.02 -0.50
C VAL A 90 2.74 -7.18 -1.45
N ILE A 91 3.09 -7.08 -2.73
CA ILE A 91 2.82 -8.16 -3.70
C ILE A 91 3.55 -9.45 -3.33
N ILE A 92 4.84 -9.36 -3.02
CA ILE A 92 5.70 -10.52 -2.76
C ILE A 92 5.36 -11.14 -1.40
N VAL A 93 5.36 -10.33 -0.33
CA VAL A 93 5.28 -10.83 1.04
C VAL A 93 3.85 -11.21 1.42
N SER A 94 2.85 -10.46 0.94
CA SER A 94 1.45 -10.79 1.25
C SER A 94 1.00 -12.09 0.58
N PHE A 95 1.65 -12.54 -0.50
CA PHE A 95 1.36 -13.84 -1.13
C PHE A 95 1.64 -15.01 -0.19
N PHE A 96 2.70 -14.90 0.63
CA PHE A 96 3.08 -15.96 1.57
C PHE A 96 2.31 -15.90 2.89
N LEU A 97 1.92 -14.70 3.33
CA LEU A 97 1.41 -14.48 4.70
C LEU A 97 -0.11 -14.31 4.78
N LEU A 98 -0.73 -13.80 3.72
CA LEU A 98 -2.17 -13.57 3.69
C LEU A 98 -2.86 -14.70 2.94
N THR A 99 -4.11 -14.98 3.32
CA THR A 99 -4.97 -15.84 2.51
C THR A 99 -5.30 -15.14 1.20
N TRP A 100 -5.63 -15.91 0.16
CA TRP A 100 -5.98 -15.38 -1.16
C TRP A 100 -7.08 -14.31 -1.11
N ILE A 101 -7.99 -14.41 -0.14
CA ILE A 101 -9.09 -13.46 0.12
C ILE A 101 -8.56 -12.06 0.41
N PHE A 102 -7.48 -11.94 1.18
CA PHE A 102 -6.88 -10.65 1.51
C PHE A 102 -5.73 -10.27 0.58
N TRP A 103 -5.00 -11.25 0.07
CA TRP A 103 -3.89 -11.01 -0.85
C TRP A 103 -4.35 -10.35 -2.15
N LEU A 104 -5.43 -10.84 -2.75
CA LEU A 104 -5.91 -10.36 -4.05
C LEU A 104 -6.32 -8.87 -4.02
N PRO A 105 -7.17 -8.40 -3.08
CA PRO A 105 -7.48 -6.98 -2.99
C PRO A 105 -6.25 -6.15 -2.59
N ASN A 106 -5.33 -6.68 -1.77
CA ASN A 106 -4.10 -5.95 -1.40
C ASN A 106 -3.15 -5.77 -2.59
N THR A 107 -3.14 -6.75 -3.50
CA THR A 107 -2.41 -6.68 -4.78
C THR A 107 -3.01 -5.63 -5.71
N ILE A 108 -4.34 -5.54 -5.80
CA ILE A 108 -5.02 -4.49 -6.58
C ILE A 108 -4.65 -3.10 -6.04
N SER A 109 -4.67 -2.91 -4.72
CA SER A 109 -4.21 -1.68 -4.08
C SER A 109 -2.76 -1.34 -4.46
N ALA A 110 -1.86 -2.31 -4.36
CA ALA A 110 -0.44 -2.14 -4.69
C ALA A 110 -0.24 -1.74 -6.18
N ILE A 111 -1.00 -2.32 -7.10
CA ILE A 111 -0.95 -1.95 -8.52
C ILE A 111 -1.37 -0.49 -8.73
N VAL A 112 -2.47 -0.05 -8.09
CA VAL A 112 -2.93 1.35 -8.18
C VAL A 112 -1.87 2.31 -7.63
N LEU A 113 -1.21 1.96 -6.53
CA LEU A 113 -0.10 2.73 -5.95
C LEU A 113 1.12 2.80 -6.87
N ILE A 114 1.49 1.70 -7.54
CA ILE A 114 2.58 1.67 -8.54
C ILE A 114 2.27 2.60 -9.71
N VAL A 115 1.05 2.53 -10.25
CA VAL A 115 0.63 3.41 -11.35
C VAL A 115 0.65 4.88 -10.92
N GLY A 116 0.08 5.21 -9.76
CA GLY A 116 0.10 6.58 -9.24
C GLY A 116 1.52 7.12 -9.01
N SER A 117 2.38 6.31 -8.39
CA SER A 117 3.76 6.70 -8.03
C SER A 117 4.67 6.82 -9.25
N SER A 118 4.55 5.92 -10.23
CA SER A 118 5.34 5.97 -11.47
C SER A 118 5.06 7.24 -12.29
N LEU A 119 3.81 7.72 -12.30
CA LEU A 119 3.44 8.98 -12.94
C LEU A 119 4.09 10.19 -12.25
N ILE A 120 4.24 10.18 -10.92
CA ILE A 120 4.95 11.26 -10.19
C ILE A 120 6.45 11.21 -10.48
N ILE A 121 7.04 10.02 -10.51
CA ILE A 121 8.48 9.82 -10.81
C ILE A 121 8.80 10.33 -12.23
N LYS A 122 7.98 9.96 -13.21
CA LYS A 122 8.14 10.41 -14.61
C LYS A 122 8.15 11.92 -14.72
N ASP A 123 7.16 12.58 -14.13
CA ASP A 123 7.06 14.04 -14.17
C ASP A 123 8.20 14.76 -13.48
N ASN A 124 8.71 14.22 -12.37
CA ASN A 124 9.83 14.84 -11.69
C ASN A 124 11.11 14.76 -12.52
N ARG A 125 11.27 13.68 -13.31
CA ARG A 125 12.38 13.53 -14.26
C ARG A 125 12.27 14.49 -15.44
N GLU A 126 11.06 14.75 -15.94
CA GLU A 126 10.83 15.66 -17.08
C GLU A 126 10.95 17.15 -16.73
N ASN A 127 10.88 17.51 -15.44
CA ASN A 127 11.01 18.89 -14.94
C ASN A 127 12.40 19.21 -14.33
N LEU A 128 13.35 18.27 -14.39
CA LEU A 128 14.77 18.43 -14.02
C LEU A 128 15.58 18.81 -15.26
#